data_AF-A0A6B3IDT5-F1
#
_entry.id   AF-A0A6B3IDT5-F1
#
_cell.length_a   1.000
_cell.length_b   1.000
_cell.length_c   1.000
_cell.angle_alpha   90.00
_cell.angle_beta   90.00
_cell.angle_gamma   90.00
#
_symmetry.space_group_name_H-M   'P 1'
#
loop_
_entity.id
_entity.type
_entity.pdbx_description
1 polymer ?
#
loop_
_entity_poly.entity_id
_entity_poly.type
_entity_poly.pdbx_seq_one_letter_code
_entity_poly.pdbx_strand_id
1 'polypeptide(L)' 'ARTANPHIRMVLLPVIPNVRAESDAPFAASCTRFNELLAKAVADLDTPASPLLLASRPPGYDIHTDTYDGTHPGPT' A
#
# COMPACT_ATOMS: atom_id res chain seq x y z
N ALA A 1 14.00 0.45 11.88
CA ALA A 1 14.72 0.51 10.59
C ALA A 1 15.81 1.58 10.60
N ARG A 2 15.47 2.88 10.59
CA ARG A 2 16.44 3.98 10.54
C ARG A 2 17.45 4.01 11.70
N THR A 3 17.05 3.62 12.91
CA THR A 3 17.98 3.47 14.06
C THR A 3 19.11 2.47 13.78
N ALA A 4 18.83 1.41 13.01
CA ALA A 4 19.82 0.40 12.63
C ALA A 4 20.58 0.75 11.34
N ASN A 5 19.93 1.47 10.41
CA ASN A 5 20.54 1.98 9.19
C ASN A 5 19.97 3.37 8.85
N PRO A 6 20.68 4.46 9.19
CA PRO A 6 20.22 5.83 8.93
C PRO A 6 20.05 6.18 7.44
N HIS A 7 20.56 5.35 6.53
CA HIS A 7 20.52 5.56 5.08
C HIS A 7 19.61 4.60 4.33
N ILE A 8 18.77 3.83 5.05
CA ILE A 8 17.84 2.90 4.41
C ILE A 8 16.89 3.66 3.47
N ARG A 9 16.64 3.08 2.29
CA ARG A 9 15.69 3.60 1.30
C ARG A 9 14.48 2.68 1.30
N MET A 10 13.28 3.24 1.28
CA MET A 10 12.05 2.46 1.42
C MET A 10 11.04 2.82 0.35
N VAL A 11 10.35 1.81 -0.16
CA VAL A 11 9.22 1.95 -1.07
C VAL A 11 8.00 1.37 -0.35
N LEU A 12 6.93 2.15 -0.24
CA LEU A 12 5.71 1.77 0.45
C LEU A 12 4.58 1.70 -0.57
N LEU A 13 4.00 0.52 -0.74
CA LEU A 13 2.81 0.34 -1.55
C LEU A 13 1.57 0.56 -0.67
N PRO A 14 0.65 1.47 -1.04
CA PRO A 14 -0.66 1.57 -0.40
C PRO A 14 -1.40 0.23 -0.42
N VAL A 15 -2.30 0.03 0.54
CA VAL A 15 -3.21 -1.13 0.52
C VAL A 15 -3.99 -1.12 -0.79
N ILE A 16 -3.89 -2.21 -1.55
CA ILE A 16 -4.77 -2.45 -2.68
C ILE A 16 -6.10 -2.96 -2.09
N PRO A 17 -7.23 -2.24 -2.25
CA PRO A 17 -8.51 -2.70 -1.75
C PRO A 17 -8.86 -4.04 -2.41
N ASN A 18 -9.13 -5.06 -1.59
CA ASN A 18 -9.50 -6.40 -2.03
C ASN A 18 -11.01 -6.46 -2.35
N VAL A 19 -11.51 -7.61 -2.83
CA VAL A 19 -12.93 -7.72 -3.27
C VAL A 19 -13.93 -7.39 -2.16
N ARG A 20 -13.57 -7.55 -0.88
CA ARG A 20 -14.45 -7.17 0.24
C ARG A 20 -14.80 -5.68 0.19
N ALA A 21 -13.87 -4.84 -0.23
CA ALA A 21 -14.08 -3.39 -0.33
C ALA A 21 -15.18 -3.01 -1.34
N GLU A 22 -15.58 -3.90 -2.23
CA GLU A 22 -16.65 -3.63 -3.19
C GLU A 22 -18.05 -3.76 -2.55
N SER A 23 -18.20 -4.63 -1.55
CA SER A 23 -19.48 -4.90 -0.88
C SER A 23 -19.57 -4.35 0.55
N ASP A 24 -18.44 -4.11 1.22
CA ASP A 24 -18.36 -3.64 2.60
C ASP A 24 -17.84 -2.20 2.64
N ALA A 25 -18.79 -1.24 2.63
CA ALA A 25 -18.47 0.18 2.62
C ALA A 25 -17.65 0.66 3.84
N PRO A 26 -17.94 0.22 5.10
CA PRO A 26 -17.07 0.51 6.24
C PRO A 26 -15.62 0.02 6.07
N PHE A 27 -15.42 -1.16 5.48
CA PHE A 27 -14.09 -1.67 5.18
C PHE A 27 -13.39 -0.84 4.10
N ALA A 28 -14.08 -0.52 3.01
CA ALA A 28 -13.56 0.36 1.95
C ALA A 28 -13.12 1.72 2.48
N ALA A 29 -13.94 2.33 3.35
CA ALA A 29 -13.61 3.60 4.01
C ALA A 29 -12.35 3.47 4.89
N SER A 30 -12.16 2.32 5.55
CA SER A 30 -10.98 2.05 6.36
C SER A 30 -9.71 1.93 5.49
N CYS A 31 -9.78 1.25 4.35
CA CYS A 31 -8.68 1.20 3.36
C CYS A 31 -8.31 2.59 2.85
N THR A 32 -9.31 3.39 2.47
CA THR A 32 -9.11 4.78 2.02
C THR A 32 -8.44 5.62 3.09
N ARG A 33 -8.96 5.59 4.33
CA ARG A 33 -8.40 6.35 5.44
C ARG A 33 -6.97 5.92 5.77
N PHE A 34 -6.68 4.62 5.75
CA PHE A 34 -5.32 4.12 5.97
C PHE A 34 -4.36 4.63 4.89
N ASN A 35 -4.74 4.51 3.61
CA ASN A 35 -3.90 4.95 2.50
C ASN A 35 -3.65 6.47 2.50
N GLU A 36 -4.64 7.27 2.93
CA GLU A 36 -4.48 8.71 3.12
C GLU A 36 -3.46 9.02 4.22
N LEU A 37 -3.56 8.34 5.37
CA LEU A 37 -2.62 8.51 6.47
C LEU A 37 -1.22 8.01 6.11
N LEU A 38 -1.11 6.93 5.34
CA LEU A 38 0.16 6.44 4.82
C LEU A 38 0.83 7.46 3.90
N ALA A 39 0.07 8.07 2.98
CA ALA A 39 0.59 9.11 2.09
C ALA A 39 1.11 10.33 2.88
N LYS A 40 0.37 10.77 3.90
CA LYS A 40 0.82 11.83 4.81
C LYS A 40 2.09 11.44 5.55
N ALA A 41 2.14 10.25 6.12
CA ALA A 41 3.32 9.75 6.82
C ALA A 41 4.56 9.66 5.90
N VAL A 42 4.38 9.26 4.63
CA VAL A 42 5.48 9.29 3.66
C VAL A 42 5.98 10.71 3.43
N ALA A 43 5.08 11.68 3.22
CA ALA A 43 5.47 13.08 3.04
C ALA A 43 6.16 13.66 4.29
N ASP A 44 5.64 13.38 5.48
CA ASP A 44 6.13 13.92 6.75
C ASP A 44 7.48 13.31 7.18
N LEU A 45 7.71 12.04 6.85
CA LEU A 45 8.89 11.28 7.29
C LEU A 45 9.96 11.14 6.21
N ASP A 46 9.73 11.63 4.99
CA ASP A 46 10.74 11.64 3.93
C ASP A 46 11.93 12.53 4.32
N THR A 47 13.14 12.07 3.99
CA THR A 47 14.35 12.86 4.19
C THR A 47 15.35 12.55 3.09
N PRO A 48 16.19 13.51 2.66
CA PRO A 48 17.23 13.25 1.66
C PRO A 48 18.19 12.11 2.04
N ALA A 49 18.46 11.94 3.35
CA ALA A 49 19.38 10.90 3.84
C ALA A 49 18.76 9.49 3.84
N SER A 50 17.43 9.37 3.91
CA SER A 50 16.68 8.12 3.98
C SER A 50 15.33 8.29 3.26
N PRO A 51 15.33 8.33 1.92
CA PRO A 51 14.14 8.65 1.14
C PRO A 51 13.05 7.59 1.24
N LEU A 52 11.80 8.06 1.20
CA LEU A 52 10.57 7.29 1.13
C LEU A 52 9.89 7.52 -0.22
N LEU A 53 9.52 6.44 -0.89
CA LEU A 53 8.72 6.47 -2.11
C LEU A 53 7.37 5.83 -1.86
N LEU A 54 6.28 6.56 -2.12
CA LEU A 54 4.95 5.97 -2.21
C LEU A 54 4.78 5.36 -3.61
N ALA A 55 4.62 4.03 -3.68
CA ALA A 55 4.43 3.33 -4.94
C ALA A 55 2.98 3.40 -5.43
N SER A 56 2.81 3.29 -6.75
CA SER A 56 1.51 3.10 -7.38
C SER A 56 1.14 1.62 -7.42
N ARG A 57 -0.16 1.32 -7.44
CA ARG A 57 -0.65 -0.03 -7.77
C ARG A 57 -0.02 -0.48 -9.10
N PRO A 58 0.48 -1.73 -9.20
CA PRO A 58 1.00 -2.24 -10.46
C PRO A 58 -0.04 -2.12 -11.57
N PRO A 59 0.32 -1.57 -12.74
CA PRO A 59 -0.56 -1.55 -13.90
C PRO A 59 -0.99 -2.97 -14.26
N GLY A 60 -2.29 -3.16 -14.53
CA GLY A 60 -2.83 -4.46 -14.94
C GLY A 60 -3.10 -5.45 -13.82
N TYR A 61 -2.76 -5.14 -12.55
CA TYR A 61 -3.19 -5.99 -11.43
C TYR A 61 -4.71 -5.91 -11.30
N ASP A 62 -5.41 -7.02 -11.45
CA ASP A 62 -6.87 -7.15 -11.29
C ASP A 62 -7.17 -8.07 -10.10
N ILE A 63 -7.90 -7.54 -9.11
CA ILE A 63 -8.21 -8.29 -7.88
C ILE A 63 -9.15 -9.47 -8.14
N HIS A 64 -9.90 -9.48 -9.24
CA HIS A 64 -10.81 -10.58 -9.56
C HIS A 64 -10.11 -11.77 -10.21
N THR A 65 -9.04 -11.53 -10.97
CA THR A 65 -8.34 -12.57 -11.74
C THR A 65 -6.99 -12.94 -11.14
N ASP A 66 -6.33 -12.01 -10.47
CA ASP A 66 -4.97 -12.18 -9.98
C ASP A 66 -4.93 -12.61 -8.51
N THR A 67 -6.10 -12.83 -7.90
CA THR A 67 -6.22 -13.36 -6.53
C THR A 67 -7.08 -14.62 -6.52
N TYR A 68 -6.76 -15.57 -5.63
CA TYR A 68 -7.52 -16.83 -5.54
C TYR A 68 -8.75 -16.74 -4.63
N ASP A 69 -8.78 -15.77 -3.72
CA ASP A 69 -9.87 -15.56 -2.76
C ASP A 69 -10.36 -14.10 -2.72
N GLY A 70 -9.97 -13.32 -3.71
CA GLY A 70 -10.27 -11.90 -3.76
C GLY A 70 -9.30 -11.01 -2.99
N THR A 71 -8.31 -11.57 -2.28
CA THR A 71 -7.30 -10.83 -1.49
C THR A 71 -5.87 -11.27 -1.78
N HIS A 72 -5.64 -12.58 -1.78
CA HIS A 72 -4.31 -13.15 -1.82
C HIS A 72 -3.94 -13.51 -3.27
N PRO A 73 -2.74 -13.14 -3.75
CA PRO A 73 -2.31 -13.43 -5.10
C PRO A 73 -2.45 -14.92 -5.46
N GLY A 74 -2.97 -15.19 -6.65
CA GLY A 74 -2.98 -16.53 -7.22
C GLY A 74 -1.56 -17.03 -7.52
N PRO A 75 -1.37 -18.34 -7.73
CA PRO A 75 -0.11 -18.87 -8.24
C PRO A 75 0.21 -18.26 -9.61
N THR A 76 1.48 -17.96 -9.85
CA THR A 76 2.03 -17.56 -11.15
C THR A 76 2.38 -18.76 -12.01
#